data_AF-A0A928NXW9-F1
#
_entry.id   AF-A0A928NXW9-F1
#
_cell.length_a   1.000
_cell.length_b   1.000
_cell.length_c   1.000
_cell.angle_alpha   90.00
_cell.angle_beta   90.00
_cell.angle_gamma   90.00
#
_symmetry.space_group_name_H-M   'P 1'
#
loop_
_entity.id
_entity.type
_entity.pdbx_description
1 polymer ?
#
loop_
_entity_poly.entity_id
_entity_poly.type
_entity_poly.pdbx_seq_one_letter_code
_entity_poly.pdbx_strand_id
1 'polypeptide(L)'
;MKFFQPYDELSPREHQYVAYNRSRANLLAVVCFTLLNVILALFGDGTYALFSASVPHFIVLTAMLLCGKLSPEWYDGDKSGIEFYDTRYLVFSVIFALLILALFFIFYLLSKNQKSGWLIAALVLFGLDTIGMLLIYGIDPSMILDILFHAWVIYYLISGIVAAKKLKNLPPEEDEEESEKEGVDYLPETVKLKNGKEVEKLGVSLLHGKTSWLRGRSQYIGGALFFYNDRIIFKSTDYRLPHTLVIRYGEISTTKPEKIYGNATGLVIFPSEQEMPPYCFIVSRRHRDAVMSFLDKKILASRTPEQA
;
A
#
# COMPACT_ATOMS: atom_id res chain seq x y z
N MET A 1 -9.98 -8.22 16.61
CA MET A 1 -11.01 -7.87 15.61
C MET A 1 -11.53 -6.48 15.96
N LYS A 2 -10.92 -5.41 15.42
CA LYS A 2 -11.53 -4.07 15.49
C LYS A 2 -12.46 -3.99 14.28
N PHE A 3 -13.75 -4.05 14.54
CA PHE A 3 -14.77 -3.73 13.55
C PHE A 3 -14.57 -2.29 13.07
N PHE A 4 -15.02 -1.99 11.85
CA PHE A 4 -15.15 -0.65 11.26
C PHE A 4 -15.33 0.41 12.37
N GLN A 5 -14.28 1.15 12.71
CA GLN A 5 -14.44 2.29 13.60
C GLN A 5 -15.22 3.35 12.82
N PRO A 6 -16.34 3.87 13.35
CA PRO A 6 -17.06 4.99 12.76
C PRO A 6 -16.09 6.13 12.47
N TYR A 7 -16.31 6.88 11.38
CA TYR A 7 -15.44 7.99 10.99
C TYR A 7 -15.23 8.99 12.12
N ASP A 8 -16.25 9.18 12.96
CA ASP A 8 -16.24 10.13 14.08
C ASP A 8 -15.38 9.68 15.27
N GLU A 9 -14.91 8.43 15.28
CA GLU A 9 -14.05 7.86 16.32
C GLU A 9 -12.58 7.75 15.90
N LEU A 10 -12.22 8.26 14.71
CA LEU A 10 -10.84 8.23 14.21
C LEU A 10 -9.97 9.24 14.96
N SER A 11 -8.72 8.86 15.22
CA SER A 11 -7.72 9.80 15.71
C SER A 11 -7.43 10.90 14.67
N PRO A 12 -6.90 12.07 15.09
CA PRO A 12 -6.53 13.14 14.17
C PRO A 12 -5.59 12.69 13.04
N ARG A 13 -4.67 11.75 13.30
CA ARG A 13 -3.75 11.18 12.30
C ARG A 13 -4.49 10.29 11.29
N GLU A 14 -5.35 9.39 11.77
CA GLU A 14 -6.15 8.52 10.91
C GLU A 14 -7.08 9.31 9.99
N HIS A 15 -7.69 10.39 10.47
CA HIS A 15 -8.49 11.30 9.64
C HIS A 15 -7.69 11.85 8.45
N GLN A 16 -6.44 12.30 8.69
CA GLN A 16 -5.59 12.79 7.61
C GLN A 16 -5.13 11.66 6.68
N TYR A 17 -4.84 10.48 7.22
CA TYR A 17 -4.45 9.32 6.42
C TYR A 17 -5.57 8.87 5.46
N VAL A 18 -6.82 8.87 5.93
CA VAL A 18 -8.01 8.59 5.11
C VAL A 18 -8.16 9.65 4.01
N ALA A 19 -8.04 10.94 4.34
CA ALA A 19 -8.12 12.01 3.35
C ALA A 19 -7.02 11.89 2.27
N TYR A 20 -5.79 11.58 2.69
CA TYR A 20 -4.66 11.35 1.78
C TYR A 20 -4.92 10.18 0.82
N ASN A 21 -5.41 9.05 1.35
CA ASN A 21 -5.68 7.87 0.53
C ASN A 21 -6.89 8.06 -0.40
N ARG A 22 -7.93 8.78 0.02
CA ARG A 22 -9.03 9.17 -0.88
C ARG A 22 -8.54 10.00 -2.06
N SER A 23 -7.64 10.96 -1.81
CA SER A 23 -6.99 11.74 -2.87
C SER A 23 -6.25 10.86 -3.88
N ARG A 24 -5.42 9.92 -3.40
CA ARG A 24 -4.70 8.98 -4.25
C ARG A 24 -5.63 8.02 -5.02
N ALA A 25 -6.69 7.57 -4.38
CA ALA A 25 -7.70 6.73 -5.02
C ALA A 25 -8.43 7.48 -6.14
N ASN A 26 -8.80 8.74 -5.93
CA ASN A 26 -9.38 9.58 -6.98
C ASN A 26 -8.41 9.81 -8.15
N LEU A 27 -7.12 10.06 -7.87
CA LEU A 27 -6.11 10.17 -8.93
C LEU A 27 -5.99 8.87 -9.75
N LEU A 28 -6.01 7.71 -9.09
CA LEU A 28 -5.98 6.43 -9.78
C LEU A 28 -7.27 6.20 -10.61
N ALA A 29 -8.43 6.57 -10.05
CA ALA A 29 -9.70 6.49 -10.77
C ALA A 29 -9.63 7.32 -12.07
N VAL A 30 -9.13 8.55 -12.02
CA VAL A 30 -8.92 9.39 -13.22
C VAL A 30 -8.10 8.65 -14.26
N VAL A 31 -6.95 8.06 -13.88
CA VAL A 31 -6.11 7.29 -14.82
C VAL A 31 -6.89 6.13 -15.44
N CYS A 32 -7.61 5.34 -14.63
CA CYS A 32 -8.36 4.18 -15.10
C CYS A 32 -9.52 4.56 -16.04
N PHE A 33 -10.32 5.55 -15.68
CA PHE A 33 -11.45 6.01 -16.51
C PHE A 33 -10.97 6.73 -17.78
N THR A 34 -9.85 7.45 -17.71
CA THR A 34 -9.24 8.02 -18.93
C THR A 34 -8.74 6.93 -19.88
N LEU A 35 -8.10 5.88 -19.34
CA LEU A 35 -7.66 4.77 -20.15
C LEU A 35 -8.86 4.05 -20.80
N LEU A 36 -9.93 3.84 -20.03
CA LEU A 36 -11.19 3.29 -20.57
C LEU A 36 -11.73 4.17 -21.71
N ASN A 37 -11.75 5.49 -21.55
CA ASN A 37 -12.20 6.42 -22.59
C ASN A 37 -11.34 6.42 -23.84
N VAL A 38 -10.03 6.28 -23.71
CA VAL A 38 -9.13 6.12 -24.86
C VAL A 38 -9.44 4.82 -25.59
N ILE A 39 -9.66 3.73 -24.85
CA ILE A 39 -10.00 2.43 -25.43
C ILE A 39 -11.37 2.49 -26.14
N LEU A 40 -12.38 3.06 -25.50
CA LEU A 40 -13.72 3.24 -26.08
C LEU A 40 -13.68 4.09 -27.34
N ALA A 41 -12.94 5.20 -27.34
CA ALA A 41 -12.76 6.03 -28.53
C ALA A 41 -12.16 5.24 -29.71
N LEU A 42 -11.23 4.32 -29.45
CA LEU A 42 -10.61 3.47 -30.47
C LEU A 42 -11.56 2.40 -31.03
N PHE A 43 -12.62 2.03 -30.31
CA PHE A 43 -13.67 1.15 -30.82
C PHE A 43 -14.64 1.87 -31.77
N GLY A 44 -14.54 3.19 -31.90
CA GLY A 44 -15.34 3.98 -32.84
C GLY A 44 -16.70 4.41 -32.30
N ASP A 45 -17.00 4.09 -31.04
CA ASP A 45 -18.21 4.49 -30.35
C ASP A 45 -17.95 5.81 -29.60
N GLY A 46 -18.83 6.79 -29.77
CA GLY A 46 -18.78 8.09 -29.08
C GLY A 46 -19.02 8.05 -27.58
N THR A 47 -18.90 6.87 -26.97
CA THR A 47 -19.22 6.67 -25.55
C THR A 47 -18.10 7.22 -24.67
N TYR A 48 -18.50 8.04 -23.70
CA TYR A 48 -17.60 8.75 -22.80
C TYR A 48 -17.96 8.41 -21.35
N ALA A 49 -17.00 7.85 -20.62
CA ALA A 49 -17.09 7.67 -19.18
C ALA A 49 -16.72 8.97 -18.47
N LEU A 50 -17.58 9.37 -17.52
CA LEU A 50 -17.29 10.46 -16.59
C LEU A 50 -16.09 10.09 -15.70
N PHE A 51 -15.49 11.06 -15.00
CA PHE A 51 -14.26 10.90 -14.18
C PHE A 51 -12.97 10.64 -14.97
N SER A 52 -12.76 11.26 -16.13
CA SER A 52 -11.51 11.15 -16.88
C SER A 52 -10.80 12.50 -17.03
N ALA A 53 -9.52 12.45 -17.40
CA ALA A 53 -8.81 13.58 -17.97
C ALA A 53 -9.29 13.78 -19.41
N SER A 54 -9.72 14.99 -19.74
CA SER A 54 -10.41 15.28 -21.01
C SER A 54 -9.46 15.36 -22.20
N VAL A 55 -8.26 15.93 -22.02
CA VAL A 55 -7.34 16.19 -23.13
C VAL A 55 -6.83 14.90 -23.79
N PRO A 56 -6.41 13.85 -23.06
CA PRO A 56 -5.99 12.60 -23.69
C PRO A 56 -7.08 11.93 -24.52
N HIS A 57 -8.34 11.94 -24.03
CA HIS A 57 -9.47 11.40 -24.79
C HIS A 57 -9.74 12.24 -26.03
N PHE A 58 -9.78 13.58 -25.90
CA PHE A 58 -10.01 14.49 -27.03
C PHE A 58 -8.97 14.29 -28.14
N ILE A 59 -7.69 14.15 -27.80
CA ILE A 59 -6.60 13.91 -28.77
C ILE A 59 -6.88 12.65 -29.58
N VAL A 60 -7.25 11.55 -28.92
CA VAL A 60 -7.51 10.27 -29.59
C VAL A 60 -8.79 10.33 -30.42
N LEU A 61 -9.87 10.88 -29.89
CA LEU A 61 -11.15 11.03 -30.60
C LEU A 61 -10.99 11.90 -31.85
N THR A 62 -10.26 13.01 -31.74
CA THR A 62 -9.97 13.90 -32.88
C THR A 62 -9.12 13.19 -33.92
N ALA A 63 -8.12 12.41 -33.52
CA ALA A 63 -7.32 11.65 -34.48
C ALA A 63 -8.12 10.53 -35.16
N MET A 64 -9.05 9.88 -34.45
CA MET A 64 -9.98 8.91 -35.03
C MET A 64 -10.88 9.57 -36.09
N LEU A 65 -11.39 10.78 -35.80
CA LEU A 65 -12.18 11.59 -36.74
C LEU A 65 -11.37 11.96 -37.99
N LEU A 66 -10.18 12.55 -37.80
CA LEU A 66 -9.33 13.03 -38.88
C LEU A 66 -8.77 11.90 -39.77
N CYS A 67 -8.62 10.69 -39.23
CA CYS A 67 -8.20 9.51 -39.99
C CYS A 67 -9.39 8.70 -40.55
N GLY A 68 -10.63 9.18 -40.44
CA GLY A 68 -11.81 8.55 -41.04
C GLY A 68 -12.28 7.27 -40.33
N LYS A 69 -11.83 7.02 -39.10
CA LYS A 69 -11.99 5.75 -38.37
C LYS A 69 -13.27 5.65 -37.54
N LEU A 70 -13.95 6.77 -37.30
CA LEU A 70 -15.28 6.77 -36.64
C LEU A 70 -16.39 6.22 -37.53
N SER A 71 -17.55 5.93 -36.94
CA SER A 71 -18.75 5.48 -37.67
C SER A 71 -19.20 6.54 -38.69
N PRO A 72 -19.90 6.16 -39.78
CA PRO A 72 -20.40 7.11 -40.78
C PRO A 72 -21.29 8.24 -40.23
N GLU A 73 -21.92 8.03 -39.08
CA GLU A 73 -22.76 9.03 -38.39
C GLU A 73 -21.99 10.30 -38.01
N TRP A 74 -20.67 10.19 -37.80
CA TRP A 74 -19.79 11.33 -37.53
C TRP A 74 -19.44 12.18 -38.76
N TYR A 75 -19.87 11.75 -39.94
CA TYR A 75 -19.59 12.40 -41.24
C TYR A 75 -20.90 12.67 -42.01
N ASP A 76 -22.00 12.94 -41.30
CA ASP A 76 -23.34 13.15 -41.89
C ASP A 76 -23.81 12.00 -42.81
N GLY A 77 -23.31 10.78 -42.57
CA GLY A 77 -23.64 9.60 -43.35
C GLY A 77 -22.88 9.46 -44.68
N ASP A 78 -22.07 10.45 -45.07
CA ASP A 78 -21.27 10.40 -46.30
C ASP A 78 -19.80 10.76 -46.05
N LYS A 79 -18.92 9.81 -46.36
CA LYS A 79 -17.46 9.99 -46.29
C LYS A 79 -16.86 10.44 -47.63
N SER A 80 -17.68 10.50 -48.69
CA SER A 80 -17.22 10.84 -50.02
C SER A 80 -16.73 12.29 -50.07
N GLY A 81 -15.58 12.51 -50.72
CA GLY A 81 -14.99 13.86 -50.85
C GLY A 81 -14.23 14.37 -49.62
N ILE A 82 -14.15 13.62 -48.51
CA ILE A 82 -13.31 13.98 -47.35
C ILE A 82 -11.91 13.39 -47.53
N GLU A 83 -10.90 14.25 -47.49
CA GLU A 83 -9.50 13.84 -47.43
C GLU A 83 -9.11 13.50 -45.98
N PHE A 84 -8.81 12.23 -45.73
CA PHE A 84 -8.40 11.75 -44.41
C PHE A 84 -6.87 11.77 -44.24
N TYR A 85 -6.44 12.03 -43.00
CA TYR A 85 -5.04 11.92 -42.63
C TYR A 85 -4.57 10.47 -42.62
N ASP A 86 -3.27 10.27 -42.89
CA ASP A 86 -2.63 8.96 -42.77
C ASP A 86 -2.76 8.40 -41.35
N THR A 87 -2.95 7.08 -41.24
CA THR A 87 -3.16 6.38 -39.96
C THR A 87 -2.00 6.57 -38.98
N ARG A 88 -0.79 6.93 -39.44
CA ARG A 88 0.34 7.29 -38.57
C ARG A 88 -0.01 8.45 -37.63
N TYR A 89 -0.84 9.40 -38.05
CA TYR A 89 -1.28 10.51 -37.20
C TYR A 89 -2.05 10.01 -35.96
N LEU A 90 -2.94 9.02 -36.15
CA LEU A 90 -3.64 8.35 -35.06
C LEU A 90 -2.66 7.64 -34.11
N VAL A 91 -1.67 6.93 -34.65
CA VAL A 91 -0.66 6.24 -33.82
C VAL A 91 0.10 7.23 -32.94
N PHE A 92 0.57 8.36 -33.50
CA PHE A 92 1.26 9.38 -32.72
C PHE A 92 0.36 10.01 -31.65
N SER A 93 -0.91 10.25 -31.98
CA SER A 93 -1.90 10.81 -31.05
C SER A 93 -2.18 9.88 -29.87
N VAL A 94 -2.31 8.57 -30.12
CA VAL A 94 -2.48 7.55 -29.06
C VAL A 94 -1.24 7.47 -28.18
N ILE A 95 -0.04 7.44 -28.76
CA ILE A 95 1.21 7.44 -27.98
C ILE A 95 1.28 8.67 -27.08
N PHE A 96 0.97 9.85 -27.61
CA PHE A 96 1.01 11.09 -26.86
C PHE A 96 -0.02 11.11 -25.72
N ALA A 97 -1.25 10.66 -25.96
CA ALA A 97 -2.25 10.48 -24.92
C ALA A 97 -1.76 9.53 -23.81
N LEU A 98 -1.19 8.37 -24.17
CA LEU A 98 -0.65 7.40 -23.21
C LEU A 98 0.53 7.96 -22.40
N LEU A 99 1.36 8.84 -22.98
CA LEU A 99 2.43 9.53 -22.23
C LEU A 99 1.87 10.45 -21.13
N ILE A 100 0.77 11.16 -21.40
CA ILE A 100 0.09 11.98 -20.38
C ILE A 100 -0.47 11.10 -19.27
N LEU A 101 -1.13 9.98 -19.61
CA LEU A 101 -1.63 9.02 -18.61
C LEU A 101 -0.49 8.41 -17.79
N ALA A 102 0.62 8.06 -18.43
CA ALA A 102 1.80 7.54 -17.75
C ALA A 102 2.34 8.54 -16.72
N LEU A 103 2.31 9.84 -17.03
CA LEU A 103 2.73 10.88 -16.09
C LEU A 103 1.83 10.95 -14.85
N PHE A 104 0.49 10.94 -15.03
CA PHE A 104 -0.45 10.84 -13.91
C PHE A 104 -0.21 9.58 -13.07
N PHE A 105 0.02 8.44 -13.73
CA PHE A 105 0.29 7.19 -13.04
C PHE A 105 1.62 7.21 -12.26
N ILE A 106 2.67 7.82 -12.82
CA ILE A 106 3.95 8.04 -12.14
C ILE A 106 3.73 8.90 -10.88
N PHE A 107 2.98 10.00 -10.97
CA PHE A 107 2.67 10.82 -9.79
C PHE A 107 1.87 10.04 -8.74
N TYR A 108 0.94 9.18 -9.16
CA TYR A 108 0.24 8.26 -8.25
C TYR A 108 1.20 7.27 -7.55
N LEU A 109 2.16 6.68 -8.28
CA LEU A 109 3.14 5.75 -7.71
C LEU A 109 4.10 6.46 -6.74
N LEU A 110 4.58 7.64 -7.11
CA LEU A 110 5.55 8.40 -6.33
C LEU A 110 4.94 9.13 -5.14
N SER A 111 3.62 9.37 -5.16
CA SER A 111 2.85 9.84 -3.99
C SER A 111 2.70 8.78 -2.88
N LYS A 112 3.33 7.60 -2.97
CA LYS A 112 3.43 6.72 -1.80
C LYS A 112 4.18 7.43 -0.65
N ASN A 113 3.92 6.99 0.58
CA ASN A 113 4.58 7.50 1.79
C ASN A 113 4.35 9.01 2.02
N GLN A 114 3.10 9.48 1.84
CA GLN A 114 2.66 10.83 2.23
C GLN A 114 3.46 11.98 1.59
N LYS A 115 4.10 11.75 0.45
CA LYS A 115 4.89 12.76 -0.27
C LYS A 115 3.99 13.73 -1.03
N SER A 116 3.65 14.85 -0.38
CA SER A 116 2.79 15.91 -0.93
C SER A 116 3.27 16.50 -2.25
N GLY A 117 4.59 16.53 -2.51
CA GLY A 117 5.17 17.07 -3.76
C GLY A 117 4.61 16.42 -5.03
N TRP A 118 4.38 15.10 -5.00
CA TRP A 118 3.85 14.38 -6.16
C TRP A 118 2.35 14.62 -6.36
N LEU A 119 1.59 14.85 -5.28
CA LEU A 119 0.19 15.29 -5.40
C LEU A 119 0.08 16.73 -5.92
N ILE A 120 1.04 17.60 -5.60
CA ILE A 120 1.11 18.95 -6.18
C ILE A 120 1.36 18.86 -7.69
N ALA A 121 2.32 18.02 -8.12
CA ALA A 121 2.58 17.79 -9.53
C ALA A 121 1.35 17.24 -10.27
N ALA A 122 0.64 16.28 -9.67
CA ALA A 122 -0.62 15.76 -10.20
C ALA A 122 -1.72 16.84 -10.28
N LEU A 123 -1.83 17.70 -9.27
CA LEU A 123 -2.77 18.82 -9.26
C LEU A 123 -2.48 19.82 -10.39
N VAL A 124 -1.21 20.17 -10.63
CA VAL A 124 -0.84 21.07 -11.72
C VAL A 124 -1.20 20.45 -13.07
N LEU A 125 -0.85 19.19 -13.28
CA LEU A 125 -1.16 18.50 -14.54
C LEU A 125 -2.67 18.37 -14.77
N PHE A 126 -3.44 18.03 -13.73
CA PHE A 126 -4.89 17.94 -13.80
C PHE A 126 -5.55 19.31 -13.99
N GLY A 127 -4.97 20.37 -13.41
CA GLY A 127 -5.40 21.75 -13.64
C GLY A 127 -5.20 22.19 -15.09
N LEU A 128 -4.08 21.81 -15.71
CA LEU A 128 -3.84 22.05 -17.15
C LEU A 128 -4.85 21.28 -18.01
N ASP A 129 -5.16 20.04 -17.66
CA ASP A 129 -6.20 19.25 -18.34
C ASP A 129 -7.59 19.91 -18.22
N THR A 130 -7.92 20.43 -17.03
CA THR A 130 -9.17 21.18 -16.79
C THR A 130 -9.22 22.45 -17.64
N ILE A 131 -8.13 23.21 -17.72
CA ILE A 131 -8.05 24.41 -18.58
C ILE A 131 -8.21 24.01 -20.04
N GLY A 132 -7.54 22.94 -20.48
CA GLY A 132 -7.67 22.41 -21.84
C GLY A 132 -9.10 22.05 -22.18
N MET A 133 -9.79 21.33 -21.28
CA MET A 133 -11.21 21.00 -21.41
C MET A 133 -12.07 22.26 -21.62
N LEU A 134 -11.91 23.28 -20.76
CA LEU A 134 -12.68 24.51 -20.87
C LEU A 134 -12.37 25.31 -22.15
N LEU A 135 -11.13 25.26 -22.65
CA LEU A 135 -10.75 25.92 -23.90
C LEU A 135 -11.29 25.20 -25.14
N ILE A 136 -11.35 23.86 -25.10
CA ILE A 136 -11.80 23.02 -26.22
C ILE A 136 -13.33 23.02 -26.32
N TYR A 137 -14.01 22.82 -25.20
CA TYR A 137 -15.45 22.59 -25.15
C TYR A 137 -16.25 23.82 -24.69
N GLY A 138 -15.59 24.84 -24.14
CA GLY A 138 -16.27 26.00 -23.56
C GLY A 138 -17.03 25.67 -22.28
N ILE A 139 -17.94 26.58 -21.90
CA ILE A 139 -18.87 26.38 -20.78
C ILE A 139 -20.26 26.14 -21.38
N ASP A 140 -20.53 24.89 -21.74
CA ASP A 140 -21.81 24.45 -22.28
C ASP A 140 -22.60 23.66 -21.21
N PRO A 141 -23.94 23.77 -21.14
CA PRO A 141 -24.75 22.98 -20.20
C PRO A 141 -24.53 21.46 -20.28
N SER A 142 -24.18 20.92 -21.44
CA SER A 142 -23.85 19.50 -21.61
C SER A 142 -22.58 19.09 -20.86
N MET A 143 -21.67 20.03 -20.61
CA MET A 143 -20.39 19.82 -19.90
C MET A 143 -20.50 19.96 -18.38
N ILE A 144 -21.70 20.23 -17.85
CA ILE A 144 -21.86 20.54 -16.42
C ILE A 144 -21.38 19.39 -15.53
N LEU A 145 -21.64 18.14 -15.92
CA LEU A 145 -21.19 16.98 -15.17
C LEU A 145 -19.66 16.87 -15.20
N ASP A 146 -19.03 17.05 -16.36
CA ASP A 146 -17.57 17.05 -16.53
C ASP A 146 -16.89 18.10 -15.67
N ILE A 147 -17.42 19.33 -15.68
CA ILE A 147 -16.92 20.44 -14.86
C ILE A 147 -17.01 20.10 -13.37
N LEU A 148 -18.15 19.54 -12.93
CA LEU A 148 -18.34 19.13 -11.54
C LEU A 148 -17.35 18.03 -11.12
N PHE A 149 -17.08 17.05 -11.99
CA PHE A 149 -16.09 16.01 -11.70
C PHE A 149 -14.67 16.53 -11.68
N HIS A 150 -14.30 17.47 -12.56
CA HIS A 150 -12.99 18.11 -12.49
C HIS A 150 -12.83 18.90 -11.19
N ALA A 151 -13.84 19.68 -10.80
CA ALA A 151 -13.85 20.40 -9.53
C ALA A 151 -13.74 19.44 -8.33
N TRP A 152 -14.45 18.32 -8.36
CA TRP A 152 -14.36 17.25 -7.35
C TRP A 152 -12.95 16.70 -7.24
N VAL A 153 -12.32 16.30 -8.36
CA VAL A 153 -10.96 15.74 -8.34
C VAL A 153 -9.96 16.77 -7.81
N ILE A 154 -10.05 18.03 -8.25
CA ILE A 154 -9.23 19.14 -7.74
C ILE A 154 -9.38 19.29 -6.22
N TYR A 155 -10.63 19.29 -5.72
CA TYR A 155 -10.90 19.36 -4.29
C TYR A 155 -10.21 18.23 -3.50
N TYR A 156 -10.29 16.99 -3.98
CA TYR A 156 -9.64 15.86 -3.31
C TYR A 156 -8.11 15.88 -3.45
N LEU A 157 -7.55 16.37 -4.55
CA LEU A 157 -6.11 16.57 -4.69
C LEU A 157 -5.59 17.61 -3.69
N ILE A 158 -6.27 18.76 -3.57
CA ILE A 158 -5.97 19.78 -2.57
C ILE A 158 -6.08 19.21 -1.15
N SER A 159 -7.17 18.49 -0.87
CA SER A 159 -7.39 17.85 0.43
C SER A 159 -6.27 16.86 0.78
N GLY A 160 -5.81 16.06 -0.18
CA GLY A 160 -4.68 15.14 -0.01
C GLY A 160 -3.36 15.87 0.26
N ILE A 161 -3.09 16.98 -0.44
CA ILE A 161 -1.89 17.79 -0.21
C ILE A 161 -1.91 18.39 1.21
N VAL A 162 -3.05 18.93 1.65
CA VAL A 162 -3.23 19.47 3.00
C VAL A 162 -3.06 18.37 4.05
N ALA A 163 -3.66 17.20 3.83
CA ALA A 163 -3.56 16.06 4.73
C ALA A 163 -2.11 15.56 4.87
N ALA A 164 -1.36 15.44 3.77
CA ALA A 164 0.05 15.08 3.80
C ALA A 164 0.91 16.07 4.59
N LYS A 165 0.66 17.38 4.42
CA LYS A 165 1.35 18.41 5.20
C LYS A 165 1.01 18.32 6.69
N LYS A 166 -0.25 18.06 7.03
CA LYS A 166 -0.69 17.86 8.42
C LYS A 166 -0.09 16.60 9.04
N LEU A 167 -0.05 15.48 8.31
CA LEU A 167 0.57 14.23 8.76
C LEU A 167 2.04 14.38 9.10
N LYS A 168 2.78 15.21 8.34
CA LYS A 168 4.18 15.52 8.63
C LYS A 168 4.37 16.30 9.95
N ASN A 169 3.35 17.04 10.37
CA ASN A 169 3.38 17.88 11.58
C ASN A 169 2.77 17.20 12.80
N LEU A 170 2.08 16.07 12.63
CA LEU A 170 1.59 15.26 13.74
C LEU A 170 2.72 14.37 14.24
N PRO A 171 2.79 14.10 15.56
CA PRO A 171 3.69 13.07 16.07
C PRO A 171 3.44 11.77 15.29
N PRO A 172 4.50 10.98 14.99
CA PRO A 172 4.33 9.61 14.51
C PRO A 172 3.39 8.86 15.45
N GLU A 173 2.71 7.82 14.95
CA GLU A 173 1.96 6.94 15.86
C GLU A 173 2.90 6.56 17.01
N GLU A 174 2.41 6.53 18.26
CA GLU A 174 3.23 6.13 19.43
C GLU A 174 3.93 4.77 19.17
N ASP A 175 3.34 3.94 18.29
CA ASP A 175 3.89 2.69 17.79
C ASP A 175 5.10 2.86 16.83
N GLU A 176 5.15 3.93 16.02
CA GLU A 176 6.28 4.27 15.14
C GLU A 176 7.41 4.95 15.94
N GLU A 177 7.10 5.87 16.87
CA GLU A 177 8.12 6.47 17.73
C GLU A 177 8.69 5.50 18.76
N GLU A 178 7.92 4.56 19.32
CA GLU A 178 8.54 3.44 20.04
C GLU A 178 9.41 2.63 19.08
N SER A 179 8.99 2.31 17.86
CA SER A 179 9.82 1.50 16.95
C SER A 179 11.09 2.18 16.40
N GLU A 180 11.09 3.50 16.20
CA GLU A 180 12.23 4.28 15.68
C GLU A 180 13.07 4.92 16.80
N LYS A 181 12.49 5.27 17.95
CA LYS A 181 13.25 5.69 19.15
C LYS A 181 13.75 4.49 19.96
N GLU A 182 13.18 3.29 19.83
CA GLU A 182 13.76 2.02 20.32
C GLU A 182 14.80 1.44 19.34
N GLY A 183 15.47 2.29 18.54
CA GLY A 183 16.85 2.07 18.11
C GLY A 183 17.86 2.23 19.27
N VAL A 184 17.41 2.08 20.50
CA VAL A 184 18.21 2.01 21.73
C VAL A 184 18.60 0.55 21.93
N ASP A 185 19.89 0.32 22.23
CA ASP A 185 20.39 -0.96 22.75
C ASP A 185 19.58 -1.34 24.03
N TYR A 186 18.48 -2.08 23.88
CA TYR A 186 17.79 -2.68 25.01
C TYR A 186 18.58 -3.90 25.48
N LEU A 187 19.54 -3.64 26.37
CA LEU A 187 19.89 -4.59 27.41
C LEU A 187 18.64 -4.89 28.27
N PRO A 188 18.54 -6.09 28.85
CA PRO A 188 17.30 -6.54 29.49
C PRO A 188 16.93 -5.64 30.68
N GLU A 189 15.81 -4.93 30.58
CA GLU A 189 15.17 -4.27 31.72
C GLU A 189 13.86 -4.97 32.10
N THR A 190 13.67 -5.13 33.41
CA THR A 190 12.48 -5.71 34.04
C THR A 190 11.34 -4.69 34.04
N VAL A 191 10.23 -5.00 33.37
CA VAL A 191 9.05 -4.13 33.33
C VAL A 191 7.97 -4.67 34.28
N LYS A 192 7.51 -3.85 35.23
CA LYS A 192 6.37 -4.17 36.10
C LYS A 192 5.05 -3.84 35.41
N LEU A 193 4.20 -4.83 35.20
CA LEU A 193 2.84 -4.63 34.69
C LEU A 193 1.92 -4.05 35.77
N LYS A 194 0.83 -3.37 35.36
CA LYS A 194 -0.20 -2.77 36.24
C LYS A 194 -0.86 -3.76 37.23
N ASN A 195 -0.68 -5.07 37.04
CA ASN A 195 -1.15 -6.13 37.93
C ASN A 195 -0.07 -6.63 38.92
N GLY A 196 1.06 -5.91 39.04
CA GLY A 196 2.14 -6.24 39.95
C GLY A 196 3.07 -7.38 39.49
N LYS A 197 2.87 -7.95 38.30
CA LYS A 197 3.76 -8.99 37.75
C LYS A 197 4.96 -8.34 37.05
N GLU A 198 6.17 -8.73 37.46
CA GLU A 198 7.42 -8.42 36.77
C GLU A 198 7.56 -9.29 35.52
N VAL A 199 7.83 -8.65 34.38
CA VAL A 199 8.05 -9.29 33.08
C VAL A 199 9.39 -8.83 32.54
N GLU A 200 10.30 -9.76 32.22
CA GLU A 200 11.49 -9.46 31.42
C GLU A 200 11.06 -9.31 29.96
N LYS A 201 10.92 -8.07 29.47
CA LYS A 201 10.62 -7.77 28.06
C LYS A 201 11.93 -7.87 27.28
N LEU A 202 12.23 -9.01 26.65
CA LEU A 202 13.24 -9.04 25.60
C LEU A 202 12.64 -8.51 24.29
N GLY A 203 13.38 -7.60 23.67
CA GLY A 203 12.95 -6.74 22.57
C GLY A 203 12.36 -7.43 21.34
N VAL A 204 11.62 -6.60 20.61
CA VAL A 204 10.94 -6.92 19.35
C VAL A 204 11.97 -7.03 18.24
N SER A 205 12.03 -8.18 17.56
CA SER A 205 12.61 -8.24 16.22
C SER A 205 11.46 -8.38 15.23
N LEU A 206 11.48 -7.54 14.19
CA LEU A 206 10.63 -7.67 13.01
C LEU A 206 10.90 -9.03 12.37
N LEU A 207 10.09 -10.00 12.74
CA LEU A 207 10.27 -11.40 12.38
C LEU A 207 9.47 -11.67 11.13
N HIS A 208 10.16 -12.05 10.07
CA HIS A 208 9.51 -12.75 8.97
C HIS A 208 9.38 -14.22 9.41
N GLY A 209 8.21 -14.60 9.89
CA GLY A 209 7.92 -15.99 10.25
C GLY A 209 7.62 -16.80 8.99
N LYS A 210 8.28 -17.94 8.80
CA LYS A 210 7.86 -18.95 7.82
C LYS A 210 6.96 -19.93 8.55
N THR A 211 5.64 -19.70 8.52
CA THR A 211 4.69 -20.72 8.96
C THR A 211 4.52 -21.71 7.82
N SER A 212 5.25 -22.82 7.87
CA SER A 212 4.89 -23.94 7.00
C SER A 212 3.55 -24.50 7.49
N TRP A 213 2.66 -24.73 6.51
CA TRP A 213 1.43 -25.53 6.64
C TRP A 213 0.16 -24.87 7.19
N LEU A 214 -0.35 -23.92 6.41
CA LEU A 214 -1.73 -24.02 5.90
C LEU A 214 -1.67 -23.93 4.36
N ARG A 215 -1.87 -25.06 3.65
CA ARG A 215 -2.09 -25.16 2.18
C ARG A 215 -0.97 -24.68 1.24
N GLY A 216 0.24 -25.24 1.32
CA GLY A 216 1.16 -25.28 0.16
C GLY A 216 1.62 -23.94 -0.42
N ARG A 217 1.42 -22.81 0.28
CA ARG A 217 1.98 -21.49 -0.08
C ARG A 217 2.83 -20.99 1.10
N SER A 218 4.12 -20.79 0.87
CA SER A 218 5.01 -20.16 1.85
C SER A 218 4.66 -18.67 1.93
N GLN A 219 3.94 -18.26 2.96
CA GLN A 219 3.70 -16.84 3.25
C GLN A 219 4.60 -16.40 4.39
N TYR A 220 5.32 -15.29 4.17
CA TYR A 220 6.07 -14.63 5.22
C TYR A 220 5.11 -13.71 5.97
N ILE A 221 4.93 -13.97 7.27
CA ILE A 221 4.08 -13.14 8.12
C ILE A 221 5.00 -12.28 8.96
N GLY A 222 4.91 -10.96 8.77
CA GLY A 222 5.57 -9.98 9.64
C GLY A 222 4.92 -9.99 11.02
N GLY A 223 5.71 -9.90 12.07
CA GLY A 223 5.19 -9.83 13.44
C GLY A 223 6.23 -9.52 14.49
N ALA A 224 5.76 -9.41 15.73
CA ALA A 224 6.57 -9.20 16.92
C ALA A 224 6.59 -10.45 17.79
N LEU A 225 7.75 -10.74 18.38
CA LEU A 225 7.92 -11.84 19.34
C LEU A 225 8.13 -11.24 20.73
N PHE A 226 7.37 -11.77 21.67
CA PHE A 226 7.35 -11.35 23.06
C PHE A 226 7.81 -12.52 23.91
N PHE A 227 8.77 -12.26 24.78
CA PHE A 227 9.26 -13.24 25.74
C PHE A 227 8.65 -12.94 27.10
N TYR A 228 8.03 -13.94 27.72
CA TYR A 228 7.52 -13.91 29.09
C TYR A 228 8.33 -14.89 29.93
N ASN A 229 8.08 -14.96 31.23
CA ASN A 229 8.82 -15.86 32.11
C ASN A 229 8.59 -17.35 31.80
N ASP A 230 7.41 -17.72 31.32
CA ASP A 230 6.98 -19.11 31.09
C ASP A 230 6.77 -19.46 29.60
N ARG A 231 6.77 -18.47 28.71
CA ARG A 231 6.37 -18.65 27.31
C ARG A 231 6.89 -17.57 26.38
N ILE A 232 6.83 -17.88 25.10
CA ILE A 232 7.06 -17.00 23.97
C ILE A 232 5.71 -16.76 23.27
N ILE A 233 5.44 -15.52 22.87
CA ILE A 233 4.26 -15.16 22.10
C ILE A 233 4.69 -14.46 20.82
N PHE A 234 4.34 -14.99 19.66
CA PHE A 234 4.43 -14.27 18.39
C PHE A 234 3.08 -13.67 18.04
N LYS A 235 3.08 -12.40 17.61
CA LYS A 235 1.88 -11.67 17.20
C LYS A 235 2.11 -11.06 15.81
N SER A 236 1.30 -11.47 14.84
CA SER A 236 1.32 -10.93 13.48
C SER A 236 1.03 -9.42 13.47
N THR A 237 1.79 -8.65 12.69
CA THR A 237 1.51 -7.24 12.36
C THR A 237 0.67 -7.11 11.09
N ASP A 238 0.42 -8.20 10.36
CA ASP A 238 -0.49 -8.19 9.22
C ASP A 238 -1.95 -8.20 9.71
N TYR A 239 -2.61 -7.06 9.57
CA TYR A 239 -4.02 -6.86 9.91
C TYR A 239 -4.99 -7.79 9.15
N ARG A 240 -4.58 -8.35 8.01
CA ARG A 240 -5.40 -9.27 7.21
C ARG A 240 -5.36 -10.70 7.75
N LEU A 241 -4.34 -11.04 8.54
CA LEU A 241 -4.08 -12.39 9.06
C LEU A 241 -3.62 -12.30 10.52
N PRO A 242 -4.54 -12.06 11.47
CA PRO A 242 -4.21 -11.94 12.89
C PRO A 242 -3.87 -13.32 13.48
N HIS A 243 -2.64 -13.78 13.25
CA HIS A 243 -2.10 -14.98 13.88
C HIS A 243 -1.39 -14.61 15.19
N THR A 244 -1.78 -15.29 16.28
CA THR A 244 -1.04 -15.31 17.54
C THR A 244 -0.57 -16.72 17.78
N LEU A 245 0.73 -16.91 17.97
CA LEU A 245 1.33 -18.19 18.31
C LEU A 245 1.88 -18.08 19.73
N VAL A 246 1.60 -19.05 20.57
CA VAL A 246 2.06 -19.12 21.96
C VAL A 246 2.81 -20.44 22.14
N ILE A 247 4.03 -20.39 22.64
CA ILE A 247 4.89 -21.56 22.86
C ILE A 247 5.41 -21.49 24.29
N ARG A 248 5.21 -22.51 25.12
CA ARG A 248 5.82 -22.55 26.47
C ARG A 248 7.25 -23.04 26.40
N TYR A 249 8.13 -22.58 27.29
CA TYR A 249 9.54 -23.02 27.25
C TYR A 249 9.71 -24.53 27.46
N GLY A 250 8.88 -25.16 28.30
CA GLY A 250 8.91 -26.61 28.52
C GLY A 250 8.44 -27.43 27.30
N GLU A 251 7.75 -26.79 26.35
CA GLU A 251 7.34 -27.40 25.08
C GLU A 251 8.42 -27.29 24.00
N ILE A 252 9.58 -26.71 24.31
CA ILE A 252 10.69 -26.53 23.35
C ILE A 252 11.80 -27.55 23.65
N SER A 253 12.10 -28.41 22.67
CA SER A 253 13.18 -29.38 22.78
C SER A 253 14.54 -28.74 22.55
N THR A 254 14.67 -27.92 21.50
CA THR A 254 15.93 -27.24 21.17
C THR A 254 15.67 -26.03 20.27
N THR A 255 16.67 -25.13 20.20
CA THR A 255 16.70 -24.03 19.24
C THR A 255 17.94 -24.16 18.36
N LYS A 256 17.83 -23.83 17.06
CA LYS A 256 18.99 -23.82 16.15
C LYS A 256 19.01 -22.56 15.30
N PRO A 257 20.19 -22.00 15.02
CA PRO A 257 20.34 -21.01 13.98
C PRO A 257 20.22 -21.68 12.60
N GLU A 258 19.43 -21.10 11.71
CA GLU A 258 19.30 -21.55 10.31
C GLU A 258 19.74 -20.41 9.38
N LYS A 259 20.49 -20.74 8.33
CA LYS A 259 20.86 -19.75 7.30
C LYS A 259 19.70 -19.65 6.31
N ILE A 260 19.03 -18.51 6.27
CA ILE A 260 17.91 -18.26 5.35
C ILE A 260 18.43 -17.43 4.16
N TYR A 261 17.78 -17.54 3.00
CA TYR A 261 18.17 -16.87 1.75
C TYR A 261 18.76 -15.46 1.95
N GLY A 262 19.96 -15.24 1.42
CA GLY A 262 20.70 -13.98 1.53
C GLY A 262 21.50 -13.84 2.84
N ASN A 263 21.47 -12.64 3.42
CA ASN A 263 22.16 -12.28 4.67
C ASN A 263 21.28 -12.44 5.93
N ALA A 264 20.06 -12.96 5.79
CA ALA A 264 19.13 -13.16 6.89
C ALA A 264 19.42 -14.47 7.64
N THR A 265 19.42 -14.44 8.96
CA THR A 265 19.59 -15.62 9.81
C THR A 265 18.29 -15.94 10.54
N GLY A 266 17.83 -17.17 10.42
CA GLY A 266 16.68 -17.71 11.12
C GLY A 266 17.04 -18.25 12.50
N LEU A 267 16.08 -18.14 13.41
CA LEU A 267 15.93 -18.90 14.64
C LEU A 267 14.90 -19.99 14.36
N VAL A 268 15.26 -21.25 14.60
CA VAL A 268 14.34 -22.37 14.48
C VAL A 268 14.07 -22.93 15.87
N ILE A 269 12.80 -22.97 16.26
CA ILE A 269 12.34 -23.54 17.53
C ILE A 269 11.74 -24.91 17.24
N PHE A 270 12.29 -25.95 17.86
CA PHE A 270 11.79 -27.31 17.75
C PHE A 270 10.89 -27.62 18.95
N PRO A 271 9.62 -27.98 18.73
CA PRO A 271 8.75 -28.44 19.80
C PRO A 271 9.25 -29.77 20.40
N SER A 272 8.81 -30.10 21.62
CA SER A 272 9.09 -31.37 22.31
C SER A 272 8.21 -32.51 21.79
N GLU A 273 7.04 -32.21 21.23
CA GLU A 273 6.17 -33.19 20.60
C GLU A 273 6.70 -33.57 19.21
N GLN A 274 6.99 -34.87 19.00
CA GLN A 274 7.60 -35.40 17.77
C GLN A 274 6.79 -35.16 16.49
N GLU A 275 5.50 -34.82 16.59
CA GLU A 275 4.61 -34.59 15.45
C GLU A 275 4.43 -33.11 15.08
N MET A 276 4.95 -32.16 15.87
CA MET A 276 4.82 -30.74 15.55
C MET A 276 5.98 -30.23 14.67
N PRO A 277 5.69 -29.48 13.58
CA PRO A 277 6.72 -28.91 12.74
C PRO A 277 7.50 -27.80 13.48
N PRO A 278 8.78 -27.57 13.14
CA PRO A 278 9.57 -26.52 13.75
C PRO A 278 9.05 -25.13 13.36
N TYR A 279 9.08 -24.19 14.30
CA TYR A 279 8.75 -22.79 14.06
C TYR A 279 9.99 -22.02 13.61
N CYS A 280 9.91 -21.38 12.45
CA CYS A 280 11.04 -20.64 11.87
C CYS A 280 10.79 -19.12 11.90
N PHE A 281 11.74 -18.41 12.48
CA PHE A 281 11.68 -17.01 12.87
C PHE A 281 12.88 -16.25 12.30
N ILE A 282 12.71 -15.33 11.35
CA ILE A 282 13.84 -14.55 10.79
C ILE A 282 14.22 -13.40 11.71
N VAL A 283 15.34 -13.51 12.43
CA VAL A 283 15.83 -12.49 13.37
C VAL A 283 17.01 -11.74 12.76
N SER A 284 17.15 -10.45 13.03
CA SER A 284 18.34 -9.70 12.62
C SER A 284 19.62 -10.33 13.19
N ARG A 285 20.69 -10.37 12.39
CA ARG A 285 21.96 -11.01 12.77
C ARG A 285 22.55 -10.46 14.08
N ARG A 286 22.33 -9.17 14.37
CA ARG A 286 22.82 -8.47 15.56
C ARG A 286 22.16 -8.95 16.87
N HIS A 287 20.91 -9.40 16.81
CA HIS A 287 20.13 -9.82 17.98
C HIS A 287 20.00 -11.33 18.13
N ARG A 288 20.32 -12.11 17.08
CA ARG A 288 20.19 -13.57 17.07
C ARG A 288 20.88 -14.23 18.26
N ASP A 289 22.14 -13.90 18.52
CA ASP A 289 22.94 -14.60 19.52
C ASP A 289 22.46 -14.31 20.95
N ALA A 290 22.00 -13.08 21.20
CA ALA A 290 21.39 -12.70 22.47
C ALA A 290 20.05 -13.41 22.70
N VAL A 291 19.20 -13.47 21.68
CA VAL A 291 17.90 -14.18 21.73
C VAL A 291 18.11 -15.68 21.94
N MET A 292 19.04 -16.30 21.20
CA MET A 292 19.40 -17.71 21.37
C MET A 292 19.88 -18.01 22.78
N SER A 293 20.84 -17.24 23.29
CA SER A 293 21.38 -17.43 24.64
C SER A 293 20.31 -17.28 25.72
N PHE A 294 19.39 -16.32 25.55
CA PHE A 294 18.26 -16.15 26.45
C PHE A 294 17.29 -17.35 26.40
N LEU A 295 16.96 -17.84 25.19
CA LEU A 295 16.10 -19.00 25.00
C LEU A 295 16.70 -20.25 25.62
N ASP A 296 17.98 -20.52 25.39
CA ASP A 296 18.67 -21.69 25.95
C ASP A 296 18.62 -21.66 27.49
N LYS A 297 18.83 -20.49 28.10
CA LYS A 297 18.73 -20.30 29.55
C LYS A 297 17.31 -20.56 30.07
N LYS A 298 16.27 -20.05 29.41
CA LYS A 298 14.87 -20.22 29.84
C LYS A 298 14.38 -21.65 29.60
N ILE A 299 14.77 -22.28 28.50
CA ILE A 299 14.47 -23.70 28.21
C ILE A 299 15.09 -24.57 29.29
N LEU A 300 16.38 -24.38 29.60
CA LEU A 300 17.06 -25.14 30.66
C LEU A 300 16.39 -24.94 32.03
N ALA A 301 16.02 -23.70 32.37
CA ALA A 301 15.33 -23.39 33.62
C ALA A 301 13.89 -23.95 33.70
N SER A 302 13.27 -24.24 32.56
CA SER A 302 11.91 -24.80 32.48
C SER A 302 11.86 -26.33 32.56
N ARG A 303 13.01 -27.01 32.43
CA ARG A 303 13.13 -28.45 32.61
C ARG A 303 13.15 -28.78 34.10
N THR A 304 12.32 -29.74 34.51
CA THR A 304 12.42 -30.29 35.87
C THR A 304 13.76 -31.04 36.03
N PRO A 305 14.27 -31.24 37.26
CA PRO A 305 15.55 -31.92 37.50
C PRO A 305 15.66 -33.33 36.93
N GLU A 306 14.55 -33.97 36.56
CA GLU A 306 14.51 -35.28 35.90
C GLU A 306 14.74 -35.21 34.38
N GLN A 307 14.78 -34.01 33.78
CA GLN A 307 14.87 -33.79 32.33
C GLN A 307 16.09 -32.94 31.88
N ALA A 308 16.98 -32.55 32.81
CA ALA A 308 18.23 -31.83 32.55
C ALA A 308 19.40 -32.82 32.42
#